data_AF-A0A3M1XKS3-F1
#
_entry.id   AF-A0A3M1XKS3-F1
#
_cell.length_a   1.000
_cell.length_b   1.000
_cell.length_c   1.000
_cell.angle_alpha   90.00
_cell.angle_beta   90.00
_cell.angle_gamma   90.00
#
_symmetry.space_group_name_H-M   'P 1'
#
loop_
_entity.id
_entity.type
_entity.pdbx_description
1 polymer ?
#
loop_
_entity_poly.entity_id
_entity_poly.type
_entity_poly.pdbx_seq_one_letter_code
_entity_poly.pdbx_strand_id
1 'polypeptide(L)'
;MRKSRQAKLLIGLSMGWLLACGSPADEHATQTARLLSALRAEAVSERDSARQVWPDYFFTAADVPLVQAALAESYPDDSLRGGDTRRALLEVLAEFPAEIEAGPLAQVFAATDSLPRVRGRLLALLAETGQAQTLASLLPLAADDARIDWAEALTPVPAQPEVLAALLPQTKSLLKQPHLAPLWVLILAEGLDRGHLAPADLTPLADPLLTYGAQIPAGQAEAQAGFLRLTAHLGRDPRFNQVLGQALAGGERQLPAIAACLEVGIPVADSLIEGLAARAETRLPLYLLLQQQGQSHRFPPDFLGPVPMAAADLALWLARRGHEAGAPEWLATFPLQEQGLLMAFRFRQRGRWLLGLSGPQPADSSRFETGGYLTGSLMQPYRAYRLRRDVESYLEQLDAGYLLAD
;
A
#
# COMPACT_ATOMS: atom_id res chain seq x y z
N MET A 1 -14.26 -21.91 52.53
CA MET A 1 -13.56 -20.68 52.99
C MET A 1 -12.85 -20.11 51.77
N ARG A 2 -13.02 -18.89 51.26
CA ARG A 2 -13.91 -17.74 51.48
C ARG A 2 -14.35 -17.28 50.07
N LYS A 3 -15.65 -17.09 49.88
CA LYS A 3 -16.22 -16.30 48.78
C LYS A 3 -16.18 -14.81 49.16
N SER A 4 -16.17 -13.97 48.12
CA SER A 4 -16.83 -12.66 48.03
C SER A 4 -15.98 -11.38 48.05
N ARG A 5 -16.48 -10.44 47.22
CA ARG A 5 -16.27 -8.98 47.14
C ARG A 5 -15.04 -8.61 46.31
N GLN A 6 -15.14 -7.90 45.19
CA GLN A 6 -15.98 -6.72 44.93
C GLN A 6 -16.49 -6.65 43.48
N ALA A 7 -17.80 -6.75 43.32
CA ALA A 7 -18.56 -6.07 42.28
C ALA A 7 -19.37 -4.99 42.99
N LYS A 8 -18.97 -3.73 42.89
CA LYS A 8 -19.72 -2.55 43.35
C LYS A 8 -19.19 -1.29 42.65
N LEU A 9 -19.67 -1.04 41.43
CA LEU A 9 -19.81 0.30 40.85
C LEU A 9 -20.67 0.20 39.56
N LEU A 10 -21.90 -0.25 39.72
CA LEU A 10 -22.97 -0.22 38.70
C LEU A 10 -24.30 -0.03 39.43
N ILE A 11 -24.44 1.10 40.12
CA ILE A 11 -25.73 1.54 40.67
C ILE A 11 -25.76 3.05 40.48
N GLY A 12 -26.53 3.48 39.48
CA GLY A 12 -26.71 4.90 39.16
C GLY A 12 -27.59 5.21 37.96
N LEU A 13 -28.12 4.23 37.21
CA LEU A 13 -29.02 4.49 36.06
C LEU A 13 -30.13 3.42 35.88
N SER A 14 -30.56 2.76 36.96
CA SER A 14 -31.60 1.73 36.90
C SER A 14 -32.78 2.02 37.83
N MET A 15 -33.61 2.99 37.50
CA MET A 15 -34.99 3.06 37.99
C MET A 15 -35.86 3.93 37.07
N GLY A 16 -36.21 3.35 35.93
CA GLY A 16 -37.17 3.86 34.96
C GLY A 16 -37.51 2.83 33.87
N TRP A 17 -37.24 1.55 34.15
CA TRP A 17 -37.46 0.43 33.25
C TRP A 17 -38.46 -0.50 33.92
N LEU A 18 -39.42 -0.99 33.14
CA LEU A 18 -40.58 -1.83 33.51
C LEU A 18 -41.87 -1.03 33.72
N LEU A 19 -42.59 -0.82 32.61
CA LEU A 19 -43.97 -1.30 32.40
C LEU A 19 -44.45 -0.88 30.99
N ALA A 20 -43.95 -1.57 29.96
CA ALA A 20 -44.59 -1.69 28.65
C ALA A 20 -44.11 -3.00 28.03
N CYS A 21 -45.01 -3.93 27.72
CA CYS A 21 -44.69 -5.11 26.93
C CYS A 21 -44.49 -4.69 25.47
N GLY A 22 -43.34 -4.06 25.18
CA GLY A 22 -42.88 -3.85 23.80
C GLY A 22 -42.36 -5.16 23.22
N SER A 23 -42.35 -5.29 21.90
CA SER A 23 -41.66 -6.40 21.28
C SER A 23 -40.14 -6.28 21.54
N PRO A 24 -39.36 -7.37 21.57
CA PRO A 24 -37.91 -7.30 21.73
C PRO A 24 -37.22 -6.39 20.69
N ALA A 25 -37.81 -6.26 19.50
CA ALA A 25 -37.34 -5.37 18.45
C ALA A 25 -37.54 -3.88 18.82
N ASP A 26 -38.69 -3.54 19.41
CA ASP A 26 -38.96 -2.17 19.87
C ASP A 26 -38.02 -1.77 21.03
N GLU A 27 -37.70 -2.74 21.89
CA GLU A 27 -36.76 -2.53 23.00
C GLU A 27 -35.34 -2.28 22.49
N HIS A 28 -34.89 -3.04 21.49
CA HIS A 28 -33.57 -2.85 20.85
C HIS A 28 -33.46 -1.49 20.16
N ALA A 29 -34.42 -1.13 19.29
CA ALA A 29 -34.42 0.16 18.62
C ALA A 29 -34.45 1.34 19.61
N THR A 30 -35.17 1.19 20.73
CA THR A 30 -35.17 2.18 21.82
C THR A 30 -33.79 2.30 22.48
N GLN A 31 -33.08 1.19 22.66
CA GLN A 31 -31.71 1.19 23.18
C GLN A 31 -30.74 1.86 22.21
N THR A 32 -30.80 1.53 20.92
CA THR A 32 -30.01 2.18 19.86
C THR A 32 -30.21 3.68 19.89
N ALA A 33 -31.46 4.14 19.87
CA ALA A 33 -31.78 5.57 19.88
C ALA A 33 -31.25 6.28 21.13
N ARG A 34 -31.32 5.64 22.30
CA ARG A 34 -30.76 6.18 23.55
C ARG A 34 -29.24 6.27 23.50
N LEU A 35 -28.56 5.24 23.02
CA LEU A 35 -27.10 5.24 22.88
C LEU A 35 -26.65 6.37 21.94
N LEU A 36 -27.28 6.49 20.76
CA LEU A 36 -26.97 7.54 19.78
C LEU A 36 -27.25 8.95 20.32
N SER A 37 -28.34 9.12 21.07
CA SER A 37 -28.65 10.38 21.74
C SER A 37 -27.61 10.72 22.82
N ALA A 38 -27.16 9.73 23.60
CA ALA A 38 -26.19 9.91 24.67
C ALA A 38 -24.81 10.35 24.14
N LEU A 39 -24.42 9.92 22.94
CA LEU A 39 -23.18 10.40 22.28
C LEU A 39 -23.19 11.91 22.01
N ARG A 40 -24.37 12.52 21.89
CA ARG A 40 -24.57 13.96 21.66
C ARG A 40 -24.82 14.76 22.93
N ALA A 41 -25.05 14.09 24.07
CA ALA A 41 -25.44 14.75 25.31
C ALA A 41 -24.44 15.84 25.69
N GLU A 42 -24.91 16.97 26.23
CA GLU A 42 -24.02 18.05 26.69
C GLU A 42 -23.14 17.60 27.86
N ALA A 43 -23.67 16.71 28.71
CA ALA A 43 -22.98 16.14 29.85
C ALA A 43 -21.85 15.20 29.41
N VAL A 44 -20.61 15.55 29.77
CA VAL A 44 -19.40 14.75 29.46
C VAL A 44 -19.53 13.31 29.97
N SER A 45 -20.04 13.12 31.19
CA SER A 45 -20.19 11.80 31.81
C SER A 45 -21.14 10.87 31.05
N GLU A 46 -22.18 11.42 30.42
CA GLU A 46 -23.14 10.65 29.64
C GLU A 46 -22.51 10.21 28.31
N ARG A 47 -21.79 11.12 27.65
CA ARG A 47 -21.03 10.79 26.43
C ARG A 47 -19.95 9.74 26.69
N ASP A 48 -19.20 9.88 27.78
CA ASP A 48 -18.15 8.92 28.14
C ASP A 48 -18.72 7.54 28.43
N SER A 49 -19.88 7.49 29.10
CA SER A 49 -20.60 6.23 29.34
C SER A 49 -21.06 5.59 28.02
N ALA A 50 -21.62 6.39 27.10
CA ALA A 50 -22.01 5.91 25.77
C ALA A 50 -20.80 5.38 24.97
N ARG A 51 -19.67 6.09 25.00
CA ARG A 51 -18.43 5.70 24.34
C ARG A 51 -17.81 4.42 24.91
N GLN A 52 -18.03 4.13 26.20
CA GLN A 52 -17.59 2.87 26.82
C GLN A 52 -18.46 1.69 26.38
N VAL A 53 -19.76 1.91 26.17
CA VAL A 53 -20.69 0.85 25.73
C VAL A 53 -20.58 0.60 24.22
N TRP A 54 -20.28 1.65 23.45
CA TRP A 54 -20.23 1.61 21.98
C TRP A 54 -19.51 0.40 21.36
N PRO A 55 -18.26 0.06 21.76
CA PRO A 55 -17.51 -1.02 21.12
C PRO A 55 -18.13 -2.41 21.30
N ASP A 56 -18.92 -2.59 22.36
CA ASP A 56 -19.57 -3.85 22.70
C ASP A 56 -21.06 -3.86 22.29
N TYR A 57 -21.57 -2.78 21.71
CA TYR A 57 -22.97 -2.68 21.29
C TYR A 57 -23.19 -3.40 19.97
N PHE A 58 -24.18 -4.30 19.94
CA PHE A 58 -24.50 -5.08 18.76
C PHE A 58 -25.54 -4.36 17.90
N PHE A 59 -25.08 -3.74 16.81
CA PHE A 59 -25.96 -3.13 15.82
C PHE A 59 -26.61 -4.19 14.92
N THR A 60 -27.78 -3.88 14.39
CA THR A 60 -28.52 -4.71 13.45
C THR A 60 -28.88 -3.90 12.20
N ALA A 61 -29.25 -4.59 11.12
CA ALA A 61 -29.74 -3.94 9.89
C ALA A 61 -30.91 -2.96 10.14
N ALA A 62 -31.76 -3.22 11.12
CA ALA A 62 -32.87 -2.35 11.49
C ALA A 62 -32.43 -1.01 12.13
N ASP A 63 -31.19 -0.95 12.63
CA ASP A 63 -30.62 0.25 13.26
C ASP A 63 -30.03 1.23 12.23
N VAL A 64 -29.79 0.80 11.00
CA VAL A 64 -29.15 1.60 9.95
C VAL A 64 -29.81 2.97 9.74
N PRO A 65 -31.15 3.10 9.65
CA PRO A 65 -31.80 4.42 9.52
C PRO A 65 -31.53 5.34 10.72
N LEU A 66 -31.45 4.79 11.94
CA LEU A 66 -31.14 5.58 13.15
C LEU A 66 -29.69 6.05 13.12
N VAL A 67 -28.76 5.18 12.69
CA VAL A 67 -27.34 5.52 12.55
C VAL A 67 -27.14 6.58 11.47
N GLN A 68 -27.82 6.47 10.32
CA GLN A 68 -27.76 7.49 9.26
C GLN A 68 -28.35 8.84 9.72
N ALA A 69 -29.44 8.82 10.47
CA ALA A 69 -30.00 10.03 11.06
C ALA A 69 -29.04 10.67 12.06
N ALA A 70 -28.42 9.86 12.94
CA ALA A 70 -27.43 10.32 13.90
C ALA A 70 -26.19 10.91 13.21
N LEU A 71 -25.75 10.32 12.09
CA LEU A 71 -24.61 10.83 11.32
C LEU A 71 -24.84 12.24 10.78
N ALA A 72 -26.08 12.71 10.57
CA ALA A 72 -26.39 14.07 10.14
C ALA A 72 -26.31 15.12 11.26
N GLU A 73 -26.20 14.68 12.52
CA GLU A 73 -26.23 15.54 13.70
C GLU A 73 -24.85 16.09 14.05
N SER A 74 -24.79 17.17 14.85
CA SER A 74 -23.52 17.74 15.32
C SER A 74 -23.03 17.08 16.61
N TYR A 75 -21.72 16.88 16.70
CA TYR A 75 -21.06 16.28 17.87
C TYR A 75 -20.00 17.21 18.46
N PRO A 76 -19.77 17.18 19.79
CA PRO A 76 -18.77 18.04 20.43
C PRO A 76 -17.35 17.87 19.87
N ASP A 77 -17.00 16.67 19.43
CA ASP A 77 -15.71 16.32 18.84
C ASP A 77 -15.58 16.64 17.35
N ASP A 78 -16.63 17.17 16.70
CA ASP A 78 -16.52 17.76 15.35
C ASP A 78 -15.58 18.97 15.35
N SER A 79 -15.47 19.67 16.48
CA SER A 79 -14.50 20.76 16.64
C SER A 79 -13.06 20.28 16.83
N LEU A 80 -12.88 19.01 17.24
CA LEU A 80 -11.60 18.43 17.64
C LEU A 80 -10.89 17.70 16.49
N ARG A 81 -10.79 18.33 15.30
CA ARG A 81 -10.05 17.87 14.09
C ARG A 81 -10.24 16.41 13.62
N GLY A 82 -11.03 15.60 14.30
CA GLY A 82 -11.07 14.15 14.13
C GLY A 82 -12.46 13.62 13.83
N GLY A 83 -13.52 14.25 14.36
CA GLY A 83 -14.89 13.78 14.18
C GLY A 83 -15.03 12.29 14.54
N ASP A 84 -14.37 11.85 15.63
CA ASP A 84 -14.21 10.44 15.95
C ASP A 84 -15.55 9.73 16.11
N THR A 85 -16.55 10.41 16.68
CA THR A 85 -17.91 9.90 16.82
C THR A 85 -18.55 9.65 15.44
N ARG A 86 -18.42 10.58 14.48
CA ARG A 86 -18.92 10.38 13.11
C ARG A 86 -18.19 9.25 12.40
N ARG A 87 -16.87 9.15 12.57
CA ARG A 87 -16.11 8.03 12.00
C ARG A 87 -16.59 6.69 12.55
N ALA A 88 -16.82 6.59 13.87
CA ALA A 88 -17.36 5.37 14.47
C ALA A 88 -18.74 5.00 13.92
N LEU A 89 -19.61 6.00 13.69
CA LEU A 89 -20.91 5.80 13.04
C LEU A 89 -20.75 5.27 11.60
N LEU A 90 -19.78 5.78 10.84
CA LEU A 90 -19.48 5.28 9.49
C LEU A 90 -18.98 3.83 9.50
N GLU A 91 -18.19 3.43 10.49
CA GLU A 91 -17.77 2.02 10.61
C GLU A 91 -18.94 1.08 10.88
N VAL A 92 -19.91 1.51 11.71
CA VAL A 92 -21.14 0.73 11.90
C VAL A 92 -21.91 0.60 10.60
N LEU A 93 -22.03 1.67 9.81
CA LEU A 93 -22.71 1.60 8.52
C LEU A 93 -22.00 0.65 7.55
N ALA A 94 -20.65 0.60 7.57
CA ALA A 94 -19.88 -0.29 6.71
C ALA A 94 -20.17 -1.79 6.93
N GLU A 95 -20.71 -2.18 8.09
CA GLU A 95 -21.14 -3.55 8.37
C GLU A 95 -22.46 -3.93 7.69
N PHE A 96 -23.24 -2.95 7.22
CA PHE A 96 -24.58 -3.11 6.63
C PHE A 96 -24.70 -2.42 5.26
N PRO A 97 -23.89 -2.80 4.26
CA PRO A 97 -23.80 -2.06 3.00
C PRO A 97 -25.07 -2.11 2.15
N ALA A 98 -25.90 -3.15 2.29
CA ALA A 98 -27.12 -3.32 1.51
C ALA A 98 -28.26 -2.38 1.96
N GLU A 99 -28.17 -1.88 3.19
CA GLU A 99 -29.19 -1.06 3.85
C GLU A 99 -28.90 0.45 3.73
N ILE A 100 -27.73 0.84 3.23
CA ILE A 100 -27.30 2.25 3.17
C ILE A 100 -27.99 2.99 2.03
N GLU A 101 -28.68 4.06 2.37
CA GLU A 101 -29.15 5.05 1.39
C GLU A 101 -28.09 6.13 1.12
N ALA A 102 -27.81 6.41 -0.15
CA ALA A 102 -26.79 7.41 -0.51
C ALA A 102 -27.20 8.87 -0.28
N GLY A 103 -28.51 9.16 -0.29
CA GLY A 103 -29.05 10.51 -0.10
C GLY A 103 -28.62 11.15 1.22
N PRO A 104 -28.85 10.49 2.37
CA PRO A 104 -28.35 10.94 3.66
C PRO A 104 -26.82 11.17 3.70
N LEU A 105 -26.04 10.26 3.11
CA LEU A 105 -24.57 10.39 3.09
C LEU A 105 -24.10 11.65 2.33
N ALA A 106 -24.76 12.01 1.23
CA ALA A 106 -24.44 13.24 0.49
C ALA A 106 -24.70 14.51 1.32
N GLN A 107 -25.76 14.51 2.14
CA GLN A 107 -26.06 15.63 3.04
C GLN A 107 -24.99 15.75 4.15
N VAL A 108 -24.59 14.63 4.74
CA VAL A 108 -23.50 14.60 5.75
C VAL A 108 -22.20 15.11 5.14
N PHE A 109 -21.87 14.68 3.91
CA PHE A 109 -20.66 15.12 3.23
C PHE A 109 -20.62 16.65 3.07
N ALA A 110 -21.74 17.27 2.68
CA ALA A 110 -21.84 18.73 2.57
C ALA A 110 -21.69 19.44 3.93
N ALA A 111 -22.19 18.83 5.01
CA ALA A 111 -22.12 19.38 6.36
C ALA A 111 -20.75 19.21 7.05
N THR A 112 -19.85 18.40 6.48
CA THR A 112 -18.58 17.98 7.11
C THR A 112 -17.34 18.53 6.39
N ASP A 113 -17.45 19.67 5.71
CA ASP A 113 -16.35 20.31 4.96
C ASP A 113 -15.10 20.62 5.82
N SER A 114 -15.29 20.86 7.12
CA SER A 114 -14.22 21.07 8.09
C SER A 114 -13.57 19.77 8.62
N LEU A 115 -14.11 18.60 8.26
CA LEU A 115 -13.75 17.27 8.78
C LEU A 115 -13.23 16.36 7.65
N PRO A 116 -11.99 16.56 7.15
CA PRO A 116 -11.47 15.83 5.99
C PRO A 116 -11.41 14.31 6.21
N ARG A 117 -11.17 13.84 7.44
CA ARG A 117 -11.18 12.40 7.75
C ARG A 117 -12.57 11.77 7.59
N VAL A 118 -13.61 12.48 8.04
CA VAL A 118 -15.00 12.03 7.89
C VAL A 118 -15.39 12.02 6.41
N ARG A 119 -14.99 13.05 5.64
CA ARG A 119 -15.21 13.09 4.19
C ARG A 119 -14.49 11.94 3.46
N GLY A 120 -13.24 11.67 3.80
CA GLY A 120 -12.48 10.54 3.24
C GLY A 120 -13.19 9.20 3.47
N ARG A 121 -13.60 8.94 4.71
CA ARG A 121 -14.31 7.69 5.04
C ARG A 121 -15.70 7.60 4.39
N LEU A 122 -16.42 8.72 4.26
CA LEU A 122 -17.68 8.77 3.50
C LEU A 122 -17.49 8.37 2.04
N LEU A 123 -16.44 8.88 1.39
CA LEU A 123 -16.12 8.51 0.00
C LEU A 123 -15.76 7.03 -0.12
N ALA A 124 -14.97 6.49 0.82
CA ALA A 124 -14.66 5.06 0.89
C ALA A 124 -15.94 4.22 1.04
N LEU A 125 -16.83 4.57 1.98
CA LEU A 125 -18.08 3.86 2.21
C LEU A 125 -18.99 3.88 0.97
N LEU A 126 -19.08 5.01 0.28
CA LEU A 126 -19.84 5.12 -0.98
C LEU A 126 -19.24 4.23 -2.07
N ALA A 127 -17.91 4.11 -2.13
CA ALA A 127 -17.24 3.18 -3.05
C ALA A 127 -17.51 1.71 -2.66
N GLU A 128 -17.34 1.34 -1.39
CA GLU A 128 -17.58 0.00 -0.84
C GLU A 128 -19.00 -0.50 -1.11
N THR A 129 -19.98 0.39 -0.99
CA THR A 129 -21.42 0.09 -1.14
C THR A 129 -21.93 0.22 -2.58
N GLY A 130 -21.04 0.46 -3.55
CA GLY A 130 -21.43 0.55 -4.97
C GLY A 130 -22.28 1.79 -5.30
N GLN A 131 -22.28 2.83 -4.46
CA GLN A 131 -23.06 4.06 -4.63
C GLN A 131 -22.38 5.01 -5.64
N ALA A 132 -22.15 4.48 -6.84
CA ALA A 132 -21.30 5.04 -7.88
C ALA A 132 -21.67 6.48 -8.30
N GLN A 133 -22.96 6.76 -8.49
CA GLN A 133 -23.43 8.08 -8.93
C GLN A 133 -23.25 9.16 -7.85
N THR A 134 -23.51 8.79 -6.59
CA THR A 134 -23.32 9.69 -5.46
C THR A 134 -21.84 9.98 -5.29
N LEU A 135 -20.98 8.95 -5.32
CA LEU A 135 -19.53 9.15 -5.30
C LEU A 135 -19.06 10.05 -6.45
N ALA A 136 -19.51 9.81 -7.68
CA ALA A 136 -19.14 10.61 -8.85
C ALA A 136 -19.54 12.08 -8.77
N SER A 137 -20.61 12.41 -8.04
CA SER A 137 -21.05 13.79 -7.82
C SER A 137 -20.30 14.48 -6.68
N LEU A 138 -19.90 13.74 -5.64
CA LEU A 138 -19.19 14.31 -4.48
C LEU A 138 -17.67 14.40 -4.68
N LEU A 139 -17.07 13.48 -5.43
CA LEU A 139 -15.63 13.40 -5.63
C LEU A 139 -15.03 14.73 -6.17
N PRO A 140 -15.60 15.38 -7.20
CA PRO A 140 -15.08 16.66 -7.68
C PRO A 140 -15.16 17.79 -6.63
N LEU A 141 -16.10 17.74 -5.70
CA LEU A 141 -16.27 18.74 -4.63
C LEU A 141 -15.22 18.61 -3.52
N ALA A 142 -14.59 17.44 -3.40
CA ALA A 142 -13.50 17.21 -2.48
C ALA A 142 -12.12 17.29 -3.14
N ALA A 143 -12.03 17.18 -4.47
CA ALA A 143 -10.78 16.90 -5.19
C ALA A 143 -9.63 17.90 -4.95
N ASP A 144 -9.89 19.10 -4.46
CA ASP A 144 -8.87 20.10 -4.09
C ASP A 144 -8.43 20.00 -2.61
N ASP A 145 -9.13 19.24 -1.77
CA ASP A 145 -8.85 19.08 -0.35
C ASP A 145 -7.76 18.03 -0.10
N ALA A 146 -6.51 18.49 -0.13
CA ALA A 146 -5.34 17.66 0.14
C ALA A 146 -5.25 17.13 1.60
N ARG A 147 -6.17 17.51 2.50
CA ARG A 147 -6.21 17.01 3.88
C ARG A 147 -6.93 15.66 3.99
N ILE A 148 -7.69 15.27 2.96
CA ILE A 148 -8.35 13.97 2.88
C ILE A 148 -7.29 12.90 2.66
N ASP A 149 -7.40 11.77 3.38
CA ASP A 149 -6.61 10.58 3.07
C ASP A 149 -7.20 9.90 1.83
N TRP A 150 -6.68 10.31 0.67
CA TRP A 150 -7.18 9.84 -0.62
C TRP A 150 -6.83 8.39 -0.93
N ALA A 151 -5.77 7.86 -0.33
CA ALA A 151 -5.43 6.46 -0.46
C ALA A 151 -6.54 5.62 0.20
N GLU A 152 -6.91 5.96 1.44
CA GLU A 152 -8.03 5.32 2.12
C GLU A 152 -9.35 5.50 1.35
N ALA A 153 -9.66 6.74 0.95
CA ALA A 153 -10.94 7.09 0.29
C ALA A 153 -11.18 6.32 -1.02
N LEU A 154 -10.13 6.01 -1.79
CA LEU A 154 -10.26 5.43 -3.13
C LEU A 154 -9.77 3.99 -3.24
N THR A 155 -9.17 3.41 -2.19
CA THR A 155 -8.77 1.99 -2.16
C THR A 155 -9.89 1.01 -2.57
N PRO A 156 -11.17 1.22 -2.23
CA PRO A 156 -12.23 0.30 -2.63
C PRO A 156 -12.60 0.36 -4.13
N VAL A 157 -12.29 1.47 -4.82
CA VAL A 157 -12.77 1.75 -6.19
C VAL A 157 -12.37 0.67 -7.21
N PRO A 158 -11.11 0.17 -7.27
CA PRO A 158 -10.73 -0.84 -8.25
C PRO A 158 -11.49 -2.16 -8.11
N ALA A 159 -12.05 -2.46 -6.94
CA ALA A 159 -12.82 -3.67 -6.69
C ALA A 159 -14.27 -3.58 -7.23
N GLN A 160 -14.73 -2.39 -7.60
CA GLN A 160 -16.13 -2.10 -7.91
C GLN A 160 -16.27 -1.57 -9.36
N PRO A 161 -16.57 -2.43 -10.35
CA PRO A 161 -16.55 -2.04 -11.77
C PRO A 161 -17.55 -0.92 -12.09
N GLU A 162 -18.74 -0.93 -11.49
CA GLU A 162 -19.75 0.11 -11.64
C GLU A 162 -19.30 1.48 -11.10
N VAL A 163 -18.58 1.49 -9.98
CA VAL A 163 -18.02 2.71 -9.39
C VAL A 163 -16.94 3.27 -10.30
N LEU A 164 -16.01 2.42 -10.72
CA LEU A 164 -14.94 2.82 -11.63
C LEU A 164 -15.48 3.39 -12.94
N ALA A 165 -16.48 2.73 -13.55
CA ALA A 165 -17.15 3.20 -14.76
C ALA A 165 -17.82 4.57 -14.58
N ALA A 166 -18.49 4.80 -13.44
CA ALA A 166 -19.10 6.10 -13.14
C ALA A 166 -18.08 7.23 -12.91
N LEU A 167 -16.86 6.88 -12.47
CA LEU A 167 -15.79 7.84 -12.25
C LEU A 167 -14.93 8.12 -13.49
N LEU A 168 -14.97 7.29 -14.53
CA LEU A 168 -14.22 7.51 -15.77
C LEU A 168 -14.38 8.92 -16.36
N PRO A 169 -15.59 9.51 -16.45
CA PRO A 169 -15.76 10.88 -16.95
C PRO A 169 -15.02 11.95 -16.13
N GLN A 170 -14.74 11.67 -14.85
CA GLN A 170 -14.03 12.59 -13.95
C GLN A 170 -12.51 12.50 -14.08
N THR A 171 -11.98 11.51 -14.82
CA THR A 171 -10.53 11.23 -14.92
C THR A 171 -9.71 12.46 -15.28
N LYS A 172 -10.17 13.27 -16.25
CA LYS A 172 -9.46 14.49 -16.65
C LYS A 172 -9.32 15.50 -15.50
N SER A 173 -10.32 15.59 -14.62
CA SER A 173 -10.27 16.46 -13.45
C SER A 173 -9.32 15.88 -12.39
N LEU A 174 -9.44 14.58 -12.10
CA LEU A 174 -8.63 13.89 -11.10
C LEU A 174 -7.14 13.90 -11.45
N LEU A 175 -6.79 13.72 -12.73
CA LEU A 175 -5.40 13.78 -13.20
C LEU A 175 -4.76 15.17 -13.11
N LYS A 176 -5.54 16.24 -12.98
CA LYS A 176 -5.01 17.60 -12.77
C LYS A 176 -4.59 17.85 -11.33
N GLN A 177 -5.07 17.04 -10.39
CA GLN A 177 -4.84 17.23 -8.97
C GLN A 177 -3.55 16.51 -8.54
N PRO A 178 -2.49 17.22 -8.11
CA PRO A 178 -1.18 16.61 -7.89
C PRO A 178 -1.17 15.47 -6.85
N HIS A 179 -2.05 15.54 -5.86
CA HIS A 179 -2.16 14.55 -4.79
C HIS A 179 -3.05 13.36 -5.14
N LEU A 180 -3.93 13.49 -6.15
CA LEU A 180 -4.82 12.42 -6.61
C LEU A 180 -4.29 11.70 -7.84
N ALA A 181 -3.63 12.41 -8.76
CA ALA A 181 -3.23 11.85 -10.05
C ALA A 181 -2.40 10.56 -9.95
N PRO A 182 -1.42 10.43 -9.02
CA PRO A 182 -0.70 9.16 -8.80
C PRO A 182 -1.63 7.99 -8.44
N LEU A 183 -2.52 8.21 -7.47
CA LEU A 183 -3.48 7.19 -7.01
C LEU A 183 -4.47 6.84 -8.11
N TRP A 184 -4.95 7.83 -8.85
CA TRP A 184 -5.90 7.62 -9.94
C TRP A 184 -5.32 6.77 -11.06
N VAL A 185 -4.05 6.97 -11.42
CA VAL A 185 -3.38 6.11 -12.41
C VAL A 185 -3.25 4.67 -11.92
N LEU A 186 -2.94 4.45 -10.65
CA LEU A 186 -2.90 3.11 -10.05
C LEU A 186 -4.28 2.44 -10.10
N ILE A 187 -5.35 3.19 -9.76
CA ILE A 187 -6.73 2.70 -9.82
C ILE A 187 -7.13 2.30 -11.24
N LEU A 188 -6.81 3.11 -12.25
CA LEU A 188 -7.10 2.78 -13.64
C LEU A 188 -6.33 1.55 -14.12
N ALA A 189 -5.05 1.43 -13.75
CA ALA A 189 -4.23 0.27 -14.11
C ALA A 189 -4.77 -1.01 -13.46
N GLU A 190 -5.10 -0.98 -12.16
CA GLU A 190 -5.71 -2.09 -11.44
C GLU A 190 -7.08 -2.49 -12.03
N GLY A 191 -7.88 -1.50 -12.45
CA GLY A 191 -9.14 -1.75 -13.14
C GLY A 191 -8.98 -2.52 -14.45
N LEU A 192 -7.91 -2.25 -15.20
CA LEU A 192 -7.57 -3.02 -16.40
C LEU A 192 -7.11 -4.44 -16.05
N ASP A 193 -6.26 -4.60 -15.02
CA ASP A 193 -5.75 -5.91 -14.59
C ASP A 193 -6.88 -6.84 -14.13
N ARG A 194 -7.90 -6.28 -13.47
CA ARG A 194 -9.09 -7.01 -13.02
C ARG A 194 -10.10 -7.26 -14.14
N GLY A 195 -9.90 -6.70 -15.33
CA GLY A 195 -10.86 -6.75 -16.44
C GLY A 195 -12.14 -5.94 -16.18
N HIS A 196 -12.12 -5.03 -15.20
CA HIS A 196 -13.22 -4.10 -14.93
C HIS A 196 -13.25 -2.95 -15.94
N LEU A 197 -12.13 -2.66 -16.58
CA LEU A 197 -11.99 -1.73 -17.69
C LEU A 197 -11.47 -2.44 -18.93
N ALA A 198 -11.95 -2.04 -20.09
CA ALA A 198 -11.32 -2.36 -21.36
C ALA A 198 -10.36 -1.22 -21.77
N PRO A 199 -9.26 -1.52 -22.49
CA PRO A 199 -8.40 -0.50 -23.09
C PRO A 199 -9.15 0.55 -23.93
N ALA A 200 -10.26 0.14 -24.56
CA ALA A 200 -11.12 1.04 -25.34
C ALA A 200 -11.74 2.16 -24.50
N ASP A 201 -12.06 1.89 -23.22
CA ASP A 201 -12.70 2.86 -22.32
C ASP A 201 -11.76 4.02 -21.97
N LEU A 202 -10.44 3.78 -22.02
CA LEU A 202 -9.41 4.79 -21.74
C LEU A 202 -8.90 5.50 -23.00
N THR A 203 -9.31 5.06 -24.20
CA THR A 203 -8.89 5.70 -25.45
C THR A 203 -9.23 7.20 -25.51
N PRO A 204 -10.43 7.66 -25.08
CA PRO A 204 -10.74 9.10 -25.01
C PRO A 204 -9.88 9.88 -24.00
N LEU A 205 -9.18 9.18 -23.10
CA LEU A 205 -8.35 9.73 -22.03
C LEU A 205 -6.85 9.68 -22.36
N ALA A 206 -6.48 9.28 -23.59
CA ALA A 206 -5.09 9.13 -23.98
C ALA A 206 -4.26 10.42 -23.78
N ASP A 207 -4.77 11.57 -24.24
CA ASP A 207 -4.06 12.86 -24.11
C ASP A 207 -3.80 13.27 -22.65
N PRO A 208 -4.80 13.28 -21.74
CA PRO A 208 -4.53 13.62 -20.35
C PRO A 208 -3.62 12.60 -19.65
N LEU A 209 -3.72 11.31 -19.97
CA LEU A 209 -2.85 10.27 -19.41
C LEU A 209 -1.39 10.46 -19.87
N LEU A 210 -1.16 10.69 -21.17
CA LEU A 210 0.18 10.96 -21.70
C LEU A 210 0.77 12.26 -21.14
N THR A 211 -0.07 13.30 -20.99
CA THR A 211 0.34 14.57 -20.37
C THR A 211 0.80 14.37 -18.93
N TYR A 212 0.03 13.60 -18.13
CA TYR A 212 0.41 13.24 -16.77
C TYR A 212 1.71 12.43 -16.75
N GLY A 213 1.82 11.40 -17.59
CA GLY A 213 3.00 10.53 -17.68
C GLY A 213 4.31 11.28 -17.95
N ALA A 214 4.26 12.34 -18.75
CA ALA A 214 5.40 13.22 -19.01
C ALA A 214 5.81 14.08 -17.80
N GLN A 215 4.91 14.27 -16.83
CA GLN A 215 5.08 15.13 -15.67
C GLN A 215 5.36 14.38 -14.36
N ILE A 216 5.33 13.04 -14.37
CA ILE A 216 5.62 12.23 -13.17
C ILE A 216 7.02 12.58 -12.64
N PRO A 217 7.13 13.13 -11.42
CA PRO A 217 8.43 13.51 -10.85
C PRO A 217 9.36 12.32 -10.66
N ALA A 218 10.66 12.57 -10.83
CA ALA A 218 11.69 11.61 -10.39
C ALA A 218 11.54 11.38 -8.88
N GLY A 219 11.35 10.11 -8.49
CA GLY A 219 11.10 9.71 -7.09
C GLY A 219 9.68 9.21 -6.79
N GLN A 220 8.71 9.37 -7.70
CA GLN A 220 7.38 8.76 -7.56
C GLN A 220 7.33 7.37 -8.23
N ALA A 221 8.07 6.42 -7.67
CA ALA A 221 8.25 5.09 -8.26
C ALA A 221 6.93 4.33 -8.48
N GLU A 222 6.00 4.39 -7.52
CA GLU A 222 4.69 3.72 -7.63
C GLU A 222 3.83 4.33 -8.75
N ALA A 223 3.74 5.66 -8.80
CA ALA A 223 3.00 6.38 -9.84
C ALA A 223 3.56 6.03 -11.23
N GLN A 224 4.88 5.97 -11.33
CA GLN A 224 5.57 5.61 -12.57
C GLN A 224 5.33 4.15 -12.97
N ALA A 225 5.35 3.21 -12.02
CA ALA A 225 5.03 1.81 -12.26
C ALA A 225 3.58 1.65 -12.73
N GLY A 226 2.62 2.29 -12.05
CA GLY A 226 1.21 2.31 -12.45
C GLY A 226 1.01 2.90 -13.85
N PHE A 227 1.68 4.00 -14.16
CA PHE A 227 1.62 4.60 -15.50
C PHE A 227 2.19 3.66 -16.56
N LEU A 228 3.33 3.01 -16.31
CA LEU A 228 3.92 2.07 -17.26
C LEU A 228 3.03 0.84 -17.47
N ARG A 229 2.40 0.32 -16.40
CA ARG A 229 1.41 -0.75 -16.48
C ARG A 229 0.22 -0.35 -17.35
N LEU A 230 -0.29 0.86 -17.17
CA LEU A 230 -1.34 1.43 -18.02
C LEU A 230 -0.85 1.59 -19.48
N THR A 231 0.37 2.05 -19.72
CA THR A 231 0.91 2.17 -21.10
C THR A 231 1.03 0.81 -21.79
N ALA A 232 1.35 -0.26 -21.06
CA ALA A 232 1.39 -1.62 -21.58
C ALA A 232 0.00 -2.07 -22.04
N HIS A 233 -1.03 -1.95 -21.20
CA HIS A 233 -2.43 -2.25 -21.58
C HIS A 233 -2.91 -1.46 -22.80
N LEU A 234 -2.50 -0.19 -22.89
CA LEU A 234 -2.90 0.71 -23.99
C LEU A 234 -1.98 0.63 -25.22
N GLY A 235 -1.05 -0.33 -25.28
CA GLY A 235 -0.02 -0.43 -26.33
C GLY A 235 -0.52 -0.58 -27.78
N ARG A 236 -1.84 -0.71 -28.00
CA ARG A 236 -2.45 -0.62 -29.33
C ARG A 236 -2.47 0.80 -29.90
N ASP A 237 -2.48 1.82 -29.03
CA ASP A 237 -2.28 3.21 -29.46
C ASP A 237 -0.77 3.44 -29.69
N PRO A 238 -0.35 3.88 -30.89
CA PRO A 238 1.06 4.08 -31.21
C PRO A 238 1.80 5.02 -30.25
N ARG A 239 1.09 5.96 -29.61
CA ARG A 239 1.69 6.93 -28.68
C ARG A 239 2.09 6.28 -27.36
N PHE A 240 1.24 5.40 -26.82
CA PHE A 240 1.59 4.63 -25.62
C PHE A 240 2.69 3.61 -25.93
N ASN A 241 2.64 2.98 -27.10
CA ASN A 241 3.72 2.08 -27.55
C ASN A 241 5.07 2.82 -27.67
N GLN A 242 5.07 4.05 -28.18
CA GLN A 242 6.29 4.88 -28.23
C GLN A 242 6.85 5.15 -26.82
N VAL A 243 6.00 5.50 -25.86
CA VAL A 243 6.41 5.74 -24.47
C VAL A 243 6.99 4.47 -23.83
N LEU A 244 6.31 3.33 -24.00
CA LEU A 244 6.78 2.05 -23.50
C LEU A 244 8.10 1.64 -24.16
N GLY A 245 8.22 1.80 -25.48
CA GLY A 245 9.44 1.54 -26.23
C GLY A 245 10.63 2.40 -25.76
N GLN A 246 10.39 3.69 -25.47
CA GLN A 246 11.40 4.56 -24.88
C GLN A 246 11.83 4.10 -23.48
N ALA A 247 10.87 3.66 -22.65
CA ALA A 247 11.17 3.13 -21.33
C ALA A 247 11.97 1.80 -21.41
N LEU A 248 11.66 0.94 -22.38
CA LEU A 248 12.37 -0.32 -22.64
C LEU A 248 13.78 -0.11 -23.23
N ALA A 249 14.04 1.01 -23.89
CA ALA A 249 15.31 1.28 -24.56
C ALA A 249 16.50 1.47 -23.58
N GLY A 250 16.25 1.76 -22.29
CA GLY A 250 17.29 1.82 -21.28
C GLY A 250 17.02 2.78 -20.13
N GLY A 251 17.98 2.86 -19.21
CA GLY A 251 17.93 3.74 -18.03
C GLY A 251 17.09 3.19 -16.89
N GLU A 252 16.75 4.06 -15.94
CA GLU A 252 16.06 3.71 -14.68
C GLU A 252 14.65 3.16 -14.90
N ARG A 253 14.02 3.50 -16.03
CA ARG A 253 12.64 3.08 -16.37
C ARG A 253 12.55 1.67 -16.96
N GLN A 254 13.68 1.07 -17.34
CA GLN A 254 13.68 -0.17 -18.12
C GLN A 254 13.15 -1.37 -17.33
N LEU A 255 13.56 -1.53 -16.07
CA LEU A 255 13.06 -2.62 -15.24
C LEU A 255 11.55 -2.47 -14.93
N PRO A 256 11.04 -1.31 -14.48
CA PRO A 256 9.60 -1.09 -14.35
C PRO A 256 8.80 -1.32 -15.64
N ALA A 257 9.35 -0.95 -16.80
CA ALA A 257 8.69 -1.19 -18.09
C ALA A 257 8.63 -2.69 -18.44
N ILE A 258 9.68 -3.45 -18.12
CA ILE A 258 9.67 -4.91 -18.27
C ILE A 258 8.68 -5.56 -17.31
N ALA A 259 8.60 -5.09 -16.06
CA ALA A 259 7.58 -5.55 -15.11
C ALA A 259 6.17 -5.34 -15.67
N ALA A 260 5.86 -4.13 -16.14
CA ALA A 260 4.59 -3.81 -16.76
C ALA A 260 4.27 -4.71 -17.97
N CYS A 261 5.23 -4.94 -18.87
CA CYS A 261 5.03 -5.86 -19.99
C CYS A 261 4.71 -7.29 -19.53
N LEU A 262 5.48 -7.82 -18.57
CA LEU A 262 5.30 -9.18 -18.07
C LEU A 262 3.95 -9.35 -17.36
N GLU A 263 3.55 -8.39 -16.53
CA GLU A 263 2.26 -8.38 -15.83
C GLU A 263 1.08 -8.40 -16.81
N VAL A 264 1.17 -7.65 -17.91
CA VAL A 264 0.12 -7.58 -18.94
C VAL A 264 0.23 -8.72 -19.96
N GLY A 265 1.24 -9.59 -19.86
CA GLY A 265 1.47 -10.70 -20.79
C GLY A 265 2.02 -10.28 -22.15
N ILE A 266 2.60 -9.08 -22.26
CA ILE A 266 3.32 -8.64 -23.45
C ILE A 266 4.68 -9.34 -23.51
N PRO A 267 5.03 -10.02 -24.62
CA PRO A 267 6.33 -10.64 -24.77
C PRO A 267 7.48 -9.64 -24.64
N VAL A 268 8.41 -9.92 -23.74
CA VAL A 268 9.67 -9.18 -23.59
C VAL A 268 10.77 -9.98 -24.29
N ALA A 269 11.66 -9.34 -25.03
CA ALA A 269 12.79 -10.04 -25.68
C ALA A 269 13.81 -10.53 -24.64
N ASP A 270 14.35 -11.74 -24.82
CA ASP A 270 15.34 -12.33 -23.89
C ASP A 270 16.62 -11.48 -23.81
N SER A 271 17.01 -10.80 -24.91
CA SER A 271 18.15 -9.88 -24.91
C SER A 271 18.01 -8.71 -23.93
N LEU A 272 16.77 -8.24 -23.67
CA LEU A 272 16.52 -7.21 -22.66
C LEU A 272 16.65 -7.77 -21.24
N ILE A 273 16.16 -9.00 -21.02
CA ILE A 273 16.29 -9.73 -19.75
C ILE A 273 17.78 -9.98 -19.45
N GLU A 274 18.53 -10.50 -20.43
CA GLU A 274 19.98 -10.71 -20.34
C GLU A 274 20.72 -9.41 -20.04
N GLY A 275 20.41 -8.33 -20.76
CA GLY A 275 21.02 -7.02 -20.54
C GLY A 275 20.75 -6.44 -19.14
N LEU A 276 19.59 -6.72 -18.53
CA LEU A 276 19.31 -6.34 -17.14
C LEU A 276 19.95 -7.29 -16.12
N ALA A 277 19.98 -8.59 -16.39
CA ALA A 277 20.63 -9.57 -15.51
C ALA A 277 22.16 -9.34 -15.42
N ALA A 278 22.77 -8.82 -16.49
CA ALA A 278 24.18 -8.44 -16.51
C ALA A 278 24.51 -7.28 -15.55
N ARG A 279 23.53 -6.41 -15.26
CA ARG A 279 23.69 -5.24 -14.36
C ARG A 279 23.40 -5.62 -12.91
N ALA A 280 24.35 -5.37 -12.01
CA ALA A 280 24.24 -5.79 -10.61
C ALA A 280 23.02 -5.17 -9.91
N GLU A 281 22.70 -3.92 -10.22
CA GLU A 281 21.63 -3.13 -9.61
C GLU A 281 20.24 -3.65 -9.97
N THR A 282 20.10 -4.26 -11.15
CA THR A 282 18.81 -4.76 -11.66
C THR A 282 18.69 -6.27 -11.61
N ARG A 283 19.79 -7.01 -11.45
CA ARG A 283 19.83 -8.48 -11.46
C ARG A 283 18.89 -9.10 -10.43
N LEU A 284 19.00 -8.69 -9.16
CA LEU A 284 18.20 -9.26 -8.08
C LEU A 284 16.70 -8.87 -8.20
N PRO A 285 16.35 -7.58 -8.40
CA PRO A 285 14.97 -7.21 -8.70
C PRO A 285 14.36 -7.95 -9.89
N LEU A 286 15.12 -8.15 -10.97
CA LEU A 286 14.67 -8.89 -12.15
C LEU A 286 14.41 -10.36 -11.84
N TYR A 287 15.30 -11.02 -11.08
CA TYR A 287 15.11 -12.41 -10.68
C TYR A 287 13.81 -12.58 -9.88
N LEU A 288 13.59 -11.70 -8.89
CA LEU A 288 12.39 -11.72 -8.06
C LEU A 288 11.11 -11.46 -8.88
N LEU A 289 11.16 -10.49 -9.79
CA LEU A 289 10.08 -10.20 -10.72
C LEU A 289 9.73 -11.44 -11.56
N LEU A 290 10.72 -12.06 -12.20
CA LEU A 290 10.49 -13.27 -13.00
C LEU A 290 9.98 -14.44 -12.15
N GLN A 291 10.45 -14.58 -10.91
CA GLN A 291 9.96 -15.59 -9.99
C GLN A 291 8.49 -15.40 -9.61
N GLN A 292 8.10 -14.17 -9.26
CA GLN A 292 6.70 -13.82 -8.94
C GLN A 292 5.76 -14.11 -10.13
N GLN A 293 6.25 -13.91 -11.36
CA GLN A 293 5.52 -14.17 -12.59
C GLN A 293 5.60 -15.63 -13.07
N GLY A 294 6.25 -16.54 -12.32
CA GLY A 294 6.43 -17.94 -12.73
C GLY A 294 7.34 -18.14 -13.95
N GLN A 295 8.15 -17.13 -14.30
CA GLN A 295 9.04 -17.09 -15.46
C GLN A 295 10.53 -17.20 -15.09
N SER A 296 10.88 -17.77 -13.94
CA SER A 296 12.28 -17.93 -13.51
C SER A 296 13.17 -18.64 -14.53
N HIS A 297 12.61 -19.53 -15.37
CA HIS A 297 13.32 -20.23 -16.43
C HIS A 297 13.93 -19.31 -17.50
N ARG A 298 13.46 -18.06 -17.59
CA ARG A 298 13.98 -17.05 -18.52
C ARG A 298 15.17 -16.28 -17.96
N PHE A 299 15.44 -16.41 -16.67
CA PHE A 299 16.55 -15.72 -16.07
C PHE A 299 17.87 -16.40 -16.50
N PRO A 300 18.89 -15.66 -16.96
CA PRO A 300 20.07 -16.27 -17.54
C PRO A 300 20.89 -17.05 -16.50
N PRO A 301 21.28 -18.31 -16.79
CA PRO A 301 21.93 -19.19 -15.82
C PRO A 301 23.31 -18.67 -15.36
N ASP A 302 24.02 -17.91 -16.21
CA ASP A 302 25.31 -17.32 -15.88
C ASP A 302 25.25 -16.36 -14.66
N PHE A 303 24.05 -15.85 -14.35
CA PHE A 303 23.83 -14.95 -13.23
C PHE A 303 23.13 -15.62 -12.04
N LEU A 304 22.74 -16.90 -12.13
CA LEU A 304 22.12 -17.71 -11.05
C LEU A 304 23.16 -18.32 -10.10
N GLY A 305 24.29 -17.66 -9.89
CA GLY A 305 25.32 -18.12 -8.97
C GLY A 305 25.27 -17.39 -7.62
N PRO A 306 25.74 -17.99 -6.53
CA PRO A 306 25.83 -17.32 -5.23
C PRO A 306 26.62 -16.01 -5.28
N VAL A 307 27.74 -15.97 -6.02
CA VAL A 307 28.56 -14.76 -6.15
C VAL A 307 27.84 -13.65 -6.93
N PRO A 308 27.33 -13.86 -8.16
CA PRO A 308 26.53 -12.85 -8.86
C PRO A 308 25.32 -12.31 -8.09
N MET A 309 24.62 -13.16 -7.34
CA MET A 309 23.46 -12.76 -6.54
C MET A 309 23.86 -11.94 -5.31
N ALA A 310 24.90 -12.36 -4.58
CA ALA A 310 25.45 -11.58 -3.46
C ALA A 310 25.98 -10.21 -3.91
N ALA A 311 26.62 -10.14 -5.10
CA ALA A 311 27.06 -8.87 -5.67
C ALA A 311 25.88 -7.94 -5.97
N ALA A 312 24.79 -8.49 -6.51
CA ALA A 312 23.57 -7.74 -6.81
C ALA A 312 22.85 -7.25 -5.54
N ASP A 313 22.77 -8.08 -4.52
CA ASP A 313 22.20 -7.72 -3.22
C ASP A 313 23.00 -6.57 -2.56
N LEU A 314 24.34 -6.67 -2.56
CA LEU A 314 25.20 -5.59 -2.08
C LEU A 314 25.01 -4.29 -2.89
N ALA A 315 24.95 -4.37 -4.23
CA ALA A 315 24.73 -3.21 -5.09
C ALA A 315 23.38 -2.53 -4.78
N LEU A 316 22.32 -3.31 -4.58
CA LEU A 316 21.00 -2.81 -4.21
C LEU A 316 21.02 -2.13 -2.83
N TRP A 317 21.70 -2.73 -1.85
CA TRP A 317 21.85 -2.13 -0.52
C TRP A 317 22.59 -0.78 -0.57
N LEU A 318 23.67 -0.70 -1.36
CA LEU A 318 24.45 0.53 -1.55
C LEU A 318 23.58 1.63 -2.19
N ALA A 319 22.83 1.30 -3.23
CA ALA A 319 21.93 2.23 -3.90
C ALA A 319 20.88 2.80 -2.95
N ARG A 320 20.24 1.95 -2.11
CA ARG A 320 19.25 2.37 -1.10
C ARG A 320 19.81 3.34 -0.05
N ARG A 321 21.12 3.29 0.21
CA ARG A 321 21.83 4.19 1.14
C ARG A 321 22.35 5.47 0.47
N GLY A 322 22.01 5.70 -0.80
CA GLY A 322 22.51 6.84 -1.57
C GLY A 322 24.02 6.78 -1.78
N HIS A 323 24.60 5.57 -1.77
CA HIS A 323 26.01 5.38 -2.02
C HIS A 323 26.23 5.19 -3.53
N GLU A 324 26.83 6.19 -4.16
CA GLU A 324 27.44 6.04 -5.49
C GLU A 324 28.69 5.17 -5.36
N ALA A 325 28.47 3.87 -5.35
CA ALA A 325 29.52 2.88 -5.36
C ALA A 325 29.74 2.38 -6.79
N GLY A 326 31.02 2.19 -7.16
CA GLY A 326 31.32 1.38 -8.35
C GLY A 326 30.86 -0.07 -8.14
N ALA A 327 30.71 -0.83 -9.24
CA ALA A 327 30.30 -2.22 -9.19
C ALA A 327 31.15 -3.04 -8.19
N PRO A 328 30.52 -3.83 -7.29
CA PRO A 328 31.26 -4.68 -6.37
C PRO A 328 32.14 -5.70 -7.08
N GLU A 329 33.41 -5.77 -6.69
CA GLU A 329 34.38 -6.76 -7.16
C GLU A 329 34.53 -7.87 -6.12
N TRP A 330 34.28 -9.11 -6.53
CA TRP A 330 34.39 -10.28 -5.66
C TRP A 330 35.84 -10.50 -5.18
N LEU A 331 35.98 -10.83 -3.89
CA LEU A 331 37.26 -11.10 -3.26
C LEU A 331 37.39 -12.56 -2.79
N ALA A 332 36.38 -13.02 -2.03
CA ALA A 332 36.42 -14.32 -1.39
C ALA A 332 35.01 -14.80 -1.03
N THR A 333 34.89 -16.11 -0.84
CA THR A 333 33.70 -16.78 -0.31
C THR A 333 34.09 -17.50 0.97
N PHE A 334 33.28 -17.33 2.01
CA PHE A 334 33.45 -17.92 3.32
C PHE A 334 32.26 -18.82 3.63
N PRO A 335 32.44 -20.13 3.77
CA PRO A 335 31.37 -21.01 4.24
C PRO A 335 31.01 -20.66 5.69
N LEU A 336 29.72 -20.52 5.96
CA LEU A 336 29.18 -20.37 7.32
C LEU A 336 28.67 -21.73 7.79
N GLN A 337 28.93 -22.07 9.06
CA GLN A 337 28.48 -23.33 9.65
C GLN A 337 26.95 -23.43 9.57
N GLU A 338 26.44 -24.41 8.81
CA GLU A 338 25.00 -24.71 8.65
C GLU A 338 24.12 -23.58 8.07
N GLN A 339 24.71 -22.43 7.69
CA GLN A 339 23.97 -21.22 7.31
C GLN A 339 24.24 -20.77 5.86
N GLY A 340 25.09 -21.47 5.11
CA GLY A 340 25.35 -21.19 3.69
C GLY A 340 26.68 -20.47 3.45
N LEU A 341 26.69 -19.50 2.54
CA LEU A 341 27.89 -18.83 2.06
C LEU A 341 27.85 -17.33 2.34
N LEU A 342 28.94 -16.78 2.86
CA LEU A 342 29.18 -15.35 2.99
C LEU A 342 30.19 -14.89 1.94
N MET A 343 29.90 -13.79 1.24
CA MET A 343 30.73 -13.29 0.17
C MET A 343 31.31 -11.94 0.56
N ALA A 344 32.62 -11.79 0.32
CA ALA A 344 33.31 -10.53 0.48
C ALA A 344 33.56 -9.87 -0.87
N PHE A 345 33.29 -8.58 -0.93
CA PHE A 345 33.49 -7.73 -2.10
C PHE A 345 34.29 -6.49 -1.73
N ARG A 346 35.06 -5.96 -2.68
CA ARG A 346 35.51 -4.56 -2.60
C ARG A 346 34.72 -3.70 -3.56
N PHE A 347 34.48 -2.46 -3.20
CA PHE A 347 33.87 -1.48 -4.09
C PHE A 347 34.48 -0.10 -3.85
N ARG A 348 34.37 0.80 -4.83
CA ARG A 348 34.85 2.17 -4.71
C ARG A 348 33.74 3.09 -4.25
N GLN A 349 33.98 3.85 -3.20
CA GLN A 349 33.10 4.93 -2.76
C GLN A 349 33.93 6.17 -2.47
N ARG A 350 33.60 7.31 -3.10
CA ARG A 350 34.32 8.59 -2.95
C ARG A 350 35.85 8.43 -3.10
N GLY A 351 36.27 7.63 -4.08
CA GLY A 351 37.69 7.37 -4.39
C GLY A 351 38.42 6.41 -3.44
N ARG A 352 37.75 5.82 -2.44
CA ARG A 352 38.34 4.85 -1.51
C ARG A 352 37.79 3.45 -1.77
N TRP A 353 38.67 2.45 -1.66
CA TRP A 353 38.25 1.05 -1.64
C TRP A 353 37.71 0.69 -0.26
N LEU A 354 36.47 0.20 -0.24
CA LEU A 354 35.82 -0.33 0.93
C LEU A 354 35.59 -1.83 0.76
N LEU A 355 35.63 -2.55 1.87
CA LEU A 355 35.16 -3.93 1.97
C LEU A 355 33.67 -3.90 2.26
N GLY A 356 32.91 -4.76 1.59
CA GLY A 356 31.49 -5.03 1.82
C GLY A 356 31.23 -6.52 1.87
N LEU A 357 30.24 -6.93 2.66
CA LEU A 357 29.83 -8.33 2.81
C LEU A 357 28.38 -8.50 2.35
N SER A 358 28.06 -9.68 1.80
CA SER A 358 26.69 -10.09 1.48
C SER A 358 26.51 -11.58 1.70
N GLY A 359 25.37 -11.94 2.29
CA GLY A 359 25.00 -13.30 2.66
C GLY A 359 24.19 -13.34 3.97
N PRO A 360 23.92 -14.54 4.51
CA PRO A 360 24.19 -15.83 3.89
C PRO A 360 23.43 -16.03 2.57
N GLN A 361 24.09 -16.66 1.59
CA GLN A 361 23.47 -17.17 0.37
C GLN A 361 23.43 -18.70 0.42
N PRO A 362 22.44 -19.36 -0.20
CA PRO A 362 22.42 -20.82 -0.30
C PRO A 362 23.64 -21.32 -1.07
N ALA A 363 24.19 -22.45 -0.63
CA ALA A 363 25.25 -23.15 -1.35
C ALA A 363 24.72 -23.86 -2.60
N ASP A 364 23.43 -24.24 -2.59
CA ASP A 364 22.72 -24.78 -3.74
C ASP A 364 22.25 -23.63 -4.65
N SER A 365 22.59 -23.72 -5.94
CA SER A 365 22.20 -22.75 -6.97
C SER A 365 20.80 -22.98 -7.55
N SER A 366 20.10 -24.04 -7.12
CA SER A 366 18.80 -24.41 -7.71
C SER A 366 17.65 -23.46 -7.35
N ARG A 367 17.74 -22.73 -6.22
CA ARG A 367 16.80 -21.69 -5.78
C ARG A 367 17.50 -20.66 -4.89
N PHE A 368 17.35 -19.37 -5.21
CA PHE A 368 17.81 -18.29 -4.34
C PHE A 368 16.67 -17.77 -3.47
N GLU A 369 16.85 -17.84 -2.16
CA GLU A 369 16.09 -17.05 -1.19
C GLU A 369 16.84 -15.74 -0.96
N THR A 370 16.19 -14.62 -1.28
CA THR A 370 16.82 -13.30 -1.17
C THR A 370 16.47 -12.69 0.18
N GLY A 371 17.47 -12.18 0.90
CA GLY A 371 17.24 -11.52 2.20
C GLY A 371 18.28 -11.84 3.28
N GLY A 372 19.53 -12.13 2.90
CA GLY A 372 20.60 -12.44 3.85
C GLY A 372 20.76 -11.32 4.90
N TYR A 373 20.74 -11.71 6.18
CA TYR A 373 20.83 -10.80 7.32
C TYR A 373 22.17 -10.04 7.43
N LEU A 374 23.14 -10.30 6.54
CA LEU A 374 24.51 -9.76 6.59
C LEU A 374 24.91 -8.93 5.35
N THR A 375 23.94 -8.43 4.57
CA THR A 375 24.25 -7.58 3.40
C THR A 375 24.53 -6.13 3.78
N GLY A 376 25.66 -5.60 3.32
CA GLY A 376 26.07 -4.18 3.52
C GLY A 376 26.63 -3.88 4.90
N SER A 377 27.10 -4.92 5.57
CA SER A 377 27.18 -5.00 7.02
C SER A 377 28.54 -4.58 7.59
N LEU A 378 29.59 -4.65 6.77
CA LEU A 378 30.94 -4.12 7.06
C LEU A 378 31.29 -3.08 6.00
N MET A 379 31.68 -1.87 6.41
CA MET A 379 32.05 -0.75 5.51
C MET A 379 33.38 -0.14 5.96
N GLN A 380 34.46 -0.92 5.87
CA GLN A 380 35.80 -0.49 6.31
C GLN A 380 36.75 -0.33 5.12
N PRO A 381 37.79 0.52 5.23
CA PRO A 381 38.82 0.60 4.20
C PRO A 381 39.41 -0.78 3.91
N TYR A 382 39.33 -1.21 2.65
CA TYR A 382 39.79 -2.52 2.25
C TYR A 382 41.31 -2.66 2.41
N ARG A 383 41.75 -3.71 3.13
CA ARG A 383 43.15 -4.09 3.30
C ARG A 383 43.32 -5.58 3.03
N ALA A 384 43.89 -5.92 1.87
CA ALA A 384 43.98 -7.30 1.38
C ALA A 384 44.55 -8.31 2.41
N TYR A 385 45.59 -7.92 3.17
CA TYR A 385 46.25 -8.78 4.14
C TYR A 385 45.44 -9.04 5.44
N ARG A 386 44.25 -8.45 5.59
CA ARG A 386 43.38 -8.61 6.77
C ARG A 386 42.02 -9.19 6.47
N LEU A 387 41.73 -9.55 5.22
CA LEU A 387 40.37 -9.89 4.79
C LEU A 387 39.67 -10.92 5.70
N ARG A 388 40.30 -12.08 5.96
CA ARG A 388 39.71 -13.12 6.83
C ARG A 388 39.47 -12.60 8.26
N ARG A 389 40.45 -11.91 8.84
CA ARG A 389 40.35 -11.34 10.19
C ARG A 389 39.28 -10.24 10.30
N ASP A 390 39.15 -9.40 9.27
CA ASP A 390 38.15 -8.34 9.23
C ASP A 390 36.74 -8.93 9.13
N VAL A 391 36.58 -10.06 8.42
CA VAL A 391 35.33 -10.83 8.36
C VAL A 391 35.03 -11.52 9.70
N GLU A 392 36.00 -12.23 10.28
CA GLU A 392 35.84 -12.91 11.58
C GLU A 392 35.47 -11.90 12.69
N SER A 393 36.21 -10.79 12.79
CA SER A 393 35.93 -9.74 13.78
C SER A 393 34.56 -9.10 13.57
N TYR A 394 34.09 -9.03 12.33
CA TYR A 394 32.75 -8.54 12.03
C TYR A 394 31.66 -9.51 12.48
N LEU A 395 31.83 -10.81 12.21
CA LEU A 395 30.89 -11.85 12.65
C LEU A 395 30.81 -11.93 14.18
N GLU A 396 31.93 -11.77 14.90
CA GLU A 396 31.97 -11.68 16.35
C GLU A 396 31.16 -10.48 16.90
N GLN A 397 31.18 -9.34 16.21
CA GLN A 397 30.47 -8.13 16.63
C GLN A 397 28.94 -8.23 16.49
N LEU A 398 28.46 -9.12 15.62
CA LEU A 398 27.04 -9.24 15.33
C LEU A 398 26.25 -10.01 16.40
N ASP A 399 26.92 -10.69 17.33
CA ASP A 399 26.31 -11.51 18.39
C ASP A 399 25.21 -12.47 17.89
N ALA A 400 25.33 -12.90 16.62
CA ALA A 400 24.30 -13.65 15.90
C ALA A 400 24.68 -15.14 15.73
N GLY A 401 25.76 -15.60 16.37
CA GLY A 401 26.19 -17.00 16.35
C GLY A 401 26.75 -17.51 15.02
N TYR A 402 27.09 -16.62 14.08
CA TYR A 402 27.72 -17.01 12.81
C TYR A 402 29.20 -17.36 13.02
N LEU A 403 29.58 -18.58 12.62
CA LEU A 403 30.96 -19.04 12.63
C LEU A 403 31.38 -19.45 11.22
N LEU A 404 32.60 -19.09 10.84
CA LEU A 404 33.19 -19.61 9.61
C LEU A 404 33.44 -21.11 9.77
N ALA A 405 33.15 -21.88 8.73
CA ALA A 405 33.69 -23.24 8.63
C ALA A 405 35.18 -23.16 8.29
N ASP A 406 35.97 -24.11 8.81
CA ASP A 406 37.43 -24.12 8.72
C ASP A 406 37.97 -24.23 7.28
#